data_AF-A0A8C4ML44-F1
#
_entry.id   AF-A0A8C4ML44-F1
#
_cell.length_a   1.000
_cell.length_b   1.000
_cell.length_c   1.000
_cell.angle_alpha   90.00
_cell.angle_beta   90.00
_cell.angle_gamma   90.00
#
_symmetry.space_group_name_H-M   'P 1'
#
loop_
_entity.id
_entity.type
_entity.pdbx_description
1 polymer ?
#
loop_
_entity_poly.entity_id
_entity_poly.type
_entity_poly.pdbx_seq_one_letter_code
_entity_poly.pdbx_strand_id
1 'polypeptide(L)'
;MAGNKGRGRAAYTFNIEAVGFSRGEKLPDVVLKPPPLFPDTDYKPVPLRTGEGEDYMLALKQELRETMKRMPYFMETPEEKQEIFQRKKRIYFKKENPYYLSITISPIGPFYKSKIHFGILVILFFLHLETFCCFIMRDIIS
;
A
#
# COMPACT_ATOMS: atom_id res chain seq x y z
N MET A 1 -60.08 26.74 -53.90
CA MET A 1 -59.31 27.36 -52.80
C MET A 1 -59.80 26.83 -51.46
N ALA A 2 -58.92 26.29 -50.62
CA ALA A 2 -59.07 26.29 -49.16
C ALA A 2 -57.71 25.88 -48.57
N GLY A 3 -56.93 26.87 -48.16
CA GLY A 3 -55.56 26.68 -47.71
C GLY A 3 -55.47 25.91 -46.40
N ASN A 4 -54.69 24.84 -46.39
CA ASN A 4 -54.20 24.21 -45.17
C ASN A 4 -53.25 25.18 -44.47
N LYS A 5 -53.82 26.00 -43.60
CA LYS A 5 -53.16 27.04 -42.81
C LYS A 5 -52.35 26.36 -41.71
N GLY A 6 -51.03 26.48 -41.79
CA GLY A 6 -50.05 25.77 -40.97
C GLY A 6 -50.33 25.86 -39.47
N ARG A 7 -50.17 24.72 -38.79
CA ARG A 7 -50.15 24.62 -37.33
C ARG A 7 -49.04 25.53 -36.80
N GLY A 8 -49.43 26.57 -36.07
CA GLY A 8 -48.48 27.53 -35.50
C GLY A 8 -47.43 26.83 -34.65
N ARG A 9 -46.16 27.19 -34.86
CA ARG A 9 -45.09 26.87 -33.90
C ARG A 9 -45.54 27.42 -32.53
N ALA A 10 -45.59 26.58 -31.51
CA ALA A 10 -45.98 26.99 -30.16
C ALA A 10 -45.13 28.17 -29.71
N ALA A 11 -45.75 29.27 -29.29
CA ALA A 11 -45.04 30.42 -28.74
C ALA A 11 -44.46 30.03 -27.38
N TYR A 12 -43.16 30.24 -27.19
CA TYR A 12 -42.51 30.06 -25.89
C TYR A 12 -42.99 31.14 -24.91
N THR A 13 -42.97 30.86 -23.61
CA THR A 13 -43.39 31.80 -22.56
C THR A 13 -42.46 33.01 -22.43
N PHE A 14 -41.25 32.93 -23.00
CA PHE A 14 -40.26 34.01 -23.04
C PHE A 14 -40.13 34.60 -24.45
N ASN A 15 -39.69 35.86 -24.53
CA ASN A 15 -39.53 36.59 -25.79
C ASN A 15 -38.34 36.06 -26.60
N ILE A 16 -38.63 35.40 -27.73
CA ILE A 16 -37.64 34.79 -28.63
C ILE A 16 -36.73 35.85 -29.28
N GLU A 17 -37.27 37.02 -29.60
CA GLU A 17 -36.54 38.14 -30.21
C GLU A 17 -35.47 38.73 -29.27
N ALA A 18 -35.71 38.72 -27.96
CA ALA A 18 -34.74 39.19 -26.97
C ALA A 18 -33.54 38.23 -26.83
N VAL A 19 -33.72 36.96 -27.20
CA VAL A 19 -32.64 35.96 -27.26
C VAL A 19 -31.82 36.09 -28.56
N GLY A 20 -32.30 36.90 -29.52
CA GLY A 20 -31.61 37.16 -30.78
C GLY A 20 -32.07 36.31 -31.96
N PHE A 21 -33.20 35.60 -31.86
CA PHE A 21 -33.84 34.93 -32.99
C PHE A 21 -34.94 35.83 -33.55
N SER A 22 -34.85 36.22 -34.82
CA SER A 22 -35.92 36.98 -35.47
C SER A 22 -37.13 36.09 -35.79
N ARG A 23 -38.32 36.69 -35.91
CA ARG A 23 -39.57 35.97 -36.18
C ARG A 23 -39.45 35.21 -37.52
N GLY A 24 -39.33 33.88 -37.44
CA GLY A 24 -39.26 33.01 -38.62
C GLY A 24 -37.85 32.52 -38.96
N GLU A 25 -36.82 32.92 -38.20
CA GLU A 25 -35.47 32.35 -38.34
C GLU A 25 -35.41 30.87 -37.95
N LYS A 26 -34.37 30.19 -38.45
CA LYS A 26 -34.14 28.77 -38.21
C LYS A 26 -33.73 28.57 -36.76
N LEU A 27 -34.68 28.15 -35.93
CA LEU A 27 -34.42 27.62 -34.59
C LEU A 27 -33.46 26.43 -34.70
N PRO A 28 -32.62 26.17 -33.68
CA PRO A 28 -31.75 25.01 -33.66
C PRO A 28 -32.58 23.72 -33.83
N ASP A 29 -31.99 22.75 -34.51
CA ASP A 29 -32.65 21.49 -34.79
C ASP A 29 -32.95 20.73 -33.50
N VAL A 30 -34.06 19.99 -33.49
CA VAL A 30 -34.46 19.20 -32.33
C VAL A 30 -33.63 17.93 -32.30
N VAL A 31 -32.76 17.82 -31.29
CA VAL A 31 -31.91 16.65 -31.09
C VAL A 31 -32.77 15.43 -30.76
N LEU A 32 -32.93 14.51 -31.72
CA LEU A 32 -33.79 13.31 -31.59
C LEU A 32 -33.20 12.20 -30.71
N LYS A 33 -31.87 12.17 -30.55
CA LYS A 33 -31.16 11.16 -29.77
C LYS A 33 -30.11 11.83 -28.88
N PRO A 34 -29.93 11.37 -27.64
CA PRO A 34 -28.87 11.91 -26.79
C PRO A 34 -27.50 11.68 -27.45
N PRO A 35 -26.57 12.64 -27.30
CA PRO A 35 -25.20 12.46 -27.77
C PRO A 35 -24.57 11.17 -27.20
N PRO A 36 -23.65 10.54 -27.94
CA PRO A 36 -22.95 9.35 -27.45
C PRO A 36 -22.10 9.69 -26.22
N LEU A 37 -21.85 8.69 -25.36
CA LEU A 37 -21.04 8.84 -24.14
C LEU A 37 -19.59 9.24 -24.43
N PHE A 38 -19.06 8.82 -25.59
CA PHE A 38 -17.73 9.14 -26.05
C PHE A 38 -17.84 9.86 -27.40
N PRO A 39 -17.75 11.20 -27.43
CA PRO A 39 -17.69 11.93 -28.69
C PRO A 39 -16.37 11.62 -29.39
N ASP A 40 -16.40 11.61 -30.72
CA ASP A 40 -15.18 11.47 -31.52
C ASP A 40 -14.28 12.70 -31.30
N THR A 41 -12.99 12.44 -31.12
CA THR A 41 -11.97 13.49 -30.94
C THR A 41 -11.23 13.68 -32.25
N ASP A 42 -11.00 14.93 -32.64
CA ASP A 42 -10.31 15.26 -33.90
C ASP A 42 -8.85 14.79 -33.93
N TYR A 43 -8.23 14.67 -32.75
CA TYR A 43 -6.82 14.32 -32.61
C TYR A 43 -6.61 13.10 -31.71
N LYS A 44 -5.70 12.23 -32.14
CA LYS A 44 -5.26 11.08 -31.35
C LYS A 44 -4.04 11.45 -30.49
N PRO A 45 -3.86 10.80 -29.33
CA PRO A 45 -2.68 11.01 -28.50
C PRO A 45 -1.40 10.60 -29.23
N VAL A 46 -0.29 11.25 -28.86
CA VAL A 46 1.04 10.97 -29.43
C VAL A 46 1.46 9.54 -29.07
N PRO A 47 2.02 8.77 -30.02
CA PRO A 47 2.56 7.44 -29.72
C PRO A 47 3.61 7.47 -28.60
N LEU A 48 3.68 6.38 -27.85
CA LEU A 48 4.73 6.23 -26.85
C LEU A 48 6.10 6.20 -27.54
N ARG A 49 7.07 6.77 -26.84
CA ARG A 49 8.47 6.67 -27.25
C ARG A 49 8.92 5.21 -27.05
N THR A 50 9.80 4.76 -27.94
CA THR A 50 10.33 3.39 -27.94
C THR A 50 11.85 3.46 -27.96
N GLY A 51 12.48 2.77 -27.01
CA GLY A 51 13.93 2.64 -26.93
C GLY A 51 14.38 1.92 -25.67
N GLU A 52 15.60 1.39 -25.69
CA GLU A 52 16.15 0.55 -24.61
C GLU A 52 16.15 1.26 -23.25
N GLY A 53 16.41 2.57 -23.21
CA GLY A 53 16.38 3.35 -21.98
C GLY A 53 14.97 3.52 -21.39
N GLU A 54 13.95 3.59 -22.24
CA GLU A 54 12.56 3.73 -21.81
C GLU A 54 12.00 2.39 -21.33
N ASP A 55 12.36 1.31 -22.00
CA ASP A 55 12.04 -0.06 -21.59
C ASP A 55 12.71 -0.41 -20.25
N TYR A 56 13.95 0.02 -20.05
CA TYR A 56 14.65 -0.11 -18.76
C TYR A 56 13.90 0.64 -17.63
N MET A 57 13.51 1.89 -17.87
CA MET A 57 12.74 2.66 -16.88
C MET A 57 11.37 2.03 -16.59
N LEU A 58 10.72 1.43 -17.60
CA LEU A 58 9.45 0.71 -17.42
C LEU A 58 9.62 -0.54 -16.55
N ALA A 59 10.67 -1.33 -16.80
CA ALA A 59 11.00 -2.49 -15.97
C ALA A 59 11.30 -2.06 -14.53
N LEU A 60 12.15 -1.05 -14.34
CA LEU A 60 12.51 -0.52 -13.02
C LEU A 60 11.29 0.00 -12.26
N LYS A 61 10.34 0.65 -12.95
CA LYS A 61 9.08 1.08 -12.34
C LYS A 61 8.25 -0.09 -11.80
N GLN A 62 8.26 -1.24 -12.48
CA GLN A 62 7.57 -2.44 -12.02
C GLN A 62 8.25 -3.03 -10.79
N GLU A 63 9.58 -3.18 -10.83
CA GLU A 63 10.38 -3.67 -9.71
C GLU A 63 10.23 -2.80 -8.45
N LEU A 64 10.20 -1.47 -8.63
CA LEU A 64 9.99 -0.54 -7.53
C LEU A 64 8.61 -0.72 -6.90
N ARG A 65 7.56 -0.92 -7.71
CA ARG A 65 6.20 -1.18 -7.20
C ARG A 65 6.16 -2.44 -6.34
N GLU A 66 6.85 -3.50 -6.74
CA GLU A 66 6.93 -4.73 -5.95
C GLU A 66 7.72 -4.54 -4.65
N THR A 67 8.86 -3.87 -4.76
CA THR A 67 9.73 -3.60 -3.61
C THR A 67 9.03 -2.72 -2.58
N MET A 68 8.32 -1.68 -3.03
CA MET A 68 7.56 -0.79 -2.16
C MET A 68 6.40 -1.48 -1.45
N LYS A 69 5.80 -2.53 -2.03
CA LYS A 69 4.76 -3.30 -1.31
C LYS A 69 5.34 -4.17 -0.19
N ARG A 70 6.61 -4.58 -0.30
CA ARG A 70 7.30 -5.41 0.71
C ARG A 70 7.98 -4.57 1.80
N MET A 71 8.09 -3.26 1.61
CA MET A 71 8.75 -2.37 2.55
C MET A 71 7.87 -2.15 3.80
N PRO A 72 8.46 -1.97 4.99
CA PRO A 72 7.72 -1.79 6.23
C PRO A 72 6.90 -0.49 6.29
N TYR A 73 7.15 0.44 5.36
CA TYR A 73 6.41 1.69 5.21
C TYR A 73 5.08 1.51 4.46
N PHE A 74 4.82 0.35 3.87
CA PHE A 74 3.54 0.02 3.26
C PHE A 74 2.52 -0.31 4.35
N MET A 75 1.72 0.69 4.73
CA MET A 75 0.63 0.51 5.68
C MET A 75 -0.55 -0.18 4.99
N GLU A 76 -0.75 -1.45 5.29
CA GLU A 76 -1.95 -2.18 4.87
C GLU A 76 -3.17 -1.65 5.62
N THR A 77 -4.29 -1.48 4.91
CA THR A 77 -5.57 -1.16 5.56
C THR A 77 -5.93 -2.29 6.51
N PRO A 78 -6.24 -2.01 7.80
CA PRO A 78 -6.58 -3.05 8.75
C PRO A 78 -7.85 -3.78 8.27
N GLU A 79 -7.74 -5.08 8.04
CA GLU A 79 -8.90 -5.91 7.72
C GLU A 79 -9.86 -5.91 8.92
N GLU A 80 -11.10 -5.41 8.75
CA GLU A 80 -12.13 -5.36 9.81
C GLU A 80 -12.51 -6.75 10.39
N LYS A 81 -11.98 -7.84 9.83
CA LYS A 81 -12.12 -9.23 10.32
C LYS A 81 -10.95 -9.67 11.20
N GLN A 82 -10.36 -8.76 11.96
CA GLN A 82 -9.23 -9.01 12.85
C GLN A 82 -9.45 -10.27 13.70
N GLU A 83 -10.64 -10.51 14.26
CA GLU A 83 -10.87 -11.69 15.10
C GLU A 83 -10.68 -13.04 14.38
N ILE A 84 -11.18 -13.16 13.15
CA ILE A 84 -11.05 -14.38 12.35
C ILE A 84 -9.60 -14.55 11.92
N PHE A 85 -8.93 -13.47 11.53
CA PHE A 85 -7.53 -13.49 11.13
C PHE A 85 -6.61 -13.85 12.29
N GLN A 86 -6.80 -13.24 13.48
CA GLN A 86 -6.01 -13.55 14.67
C GLN A 86 -6.24 -14.98 15.15
N ARG A 87 -7.48 -15.48 15.10
CA ARG A 87 -7.79 -16.89 15.43
C ARG A 87 -7.14 -17.84 14.44
N LYS A 88 -7.21 -17.57 13.14
CA LYS A 88 -6.53 -18.36 12.10
C LYS A 88 -5.01 -18.32 12.28
N LYS A 89 -4.41 -17.13 12.47
CA LYS A 89 -2.98 -16.93 12.71
C LYS A 89 -2.50 -17.70 13.94
N ARG A 90 -3.27 -17.70 15.04
CA ARG A 90 -3.01 -18.52 16.24
C ARG A 90 -3.05 -20.02 15.94
N ILE A 91 -3.97 -20.48 15.09
CA ILE A 91 -4.10 -21.89 14.69
C ILE A 91 -2.91 -22.33 13.83
N TYR A 92 -2.50 -21.53 12.83
CA TYR A 92 -1.34 -21.84 11.98
C TYR A 92 -0.04 -21.86 12.79
N PHE A 93 0.19 -20.87 13.66
CA PHE A 93 1.36 -20.83 14.53
C PHE A 93 1.42 -22.01 15.50
N LYS A 94 0.27 -22.44 16.05
CA LYS A 94 0.18 -23.62 16.93
C LYS A 94 0.43 -24.93 16.18
N LYS A 95 0.13 -24.99 14.88
CA LYS A 95 0.36 -26.16 14.02
C LYS A 95 1.84 -26.31 13.66
N GLU A 96 2.53 -25.19 13.43
CA GLU A 96 3.97 -25.16 13.12
C GLU A 96 4.85 -25.34 14.37
N ASN A 97 4.41 -24.86 15.53
CA ASN A 97 5.17 -24.92 16.78
C ASN A 97 4.37 -25.54 17.94
N PRO A 98 4.09 -26.86 17.91
CA PRO A 98 3.24 -27.51 18.92
C PRO A 98 3.85 -27.54 20.34
N TYR A 99 5.15 -27.35 20.48
CA TYR A 99 5.90 -27.38 21.74
C TYR A 99 5.94 -26.02 22.47
N TYR A 100 5.53 -24.92 21.84
CA TYR A 100 5.62 -23.59 22.45
C TYR A 100 4.54 -23.34 23.52
N LEU A 101 3.38 -24.01 23.41
CA LEU A 101 2.26 -23.85 24.34
C LEU A 101 2.41 -24.71 25.61
N SER A 102 3.06 -25.87 25.53
CA SER A 102 3.33 -26.73 26.70
C SER A 102 4.31 -26.07 27.67
N ILE A 103 5.28 -25.30 27.16
CA ILE A 103 6.25 -24.54 27.97
C ILE A 103 5.57 -23.43 28.78
N THR A 104 4.44 -22.89 28.29
CA THR A 104 3.71 -21.79 28.95
C THR A 104 2.64 -22.23 29.97
N ILE A 105 2.24 -23.50 29.97
CA ILE A 105 1.20 -24.04 30.89
C ILE A 105 1.82 -24.69 32.13
N SER A 106 3.14 -24.92 32.16
CA SER A 106 3.84 -25.35 33.37
C SER A 106 3.83 -24.21 34.40
N PRO A 107 3.22 -24.39 35.60
CA PRO A 107 3.28 -23.39 36.64
C PRO A 107 4.74 -23.21 37.06
N ILE A 108 5.13 -21.96 37.24
CA ILE A 108 6.48 -21.47 37.56
C ILE A 108 7.18 -22.35 38.62
N GLY A 109 8.39 -22.82 38.30
CA GLY A 109 9.36 -23.37 39.26
C GLY A 109 10.63 -23.90 38.55
N PRO A 110 11.83 -23.73 39.11
CA PRO A 110 12.86 -22.88 38.50
C PRO A 110 14.05 -23.68 37.93
N PHE A 111 14.50 -23.39 36.71
CA PHE A 111 15.70 -24.03 36.15
C PHE A 111 16.53 -23.11 35.22
N TYR A 112 17.07 -22.02 35.78
CA TYR A 112 18.25 -21.35 35.20
C TYR A 112 19.10 -20.66 36.29
N LYS A 113 19.42 -21.37 37.38
CA LYS A 113 20.36 -20.85 38.39
C LYS A 113 21.80 -21.38 38.25
N SER A 114 22.09 -22.19 37.23
CA SER A 114 23.41 -22.83 37.05
C SER A 114 24.31 -22.18 35.98
N LYS A 115 23.79 -21.32 35.09
CA LYS A 115 24.63 -20.69 34.05
C LYS A 115 25.23 -19.34 34.42
N ILE A 116 24.65 -18.60 35.37
CA ILE A 116 25.16 -17.29 35.80
C ILE A 116 26.39 -17.45 36.72
N HIS A 117 26.42 -18.48 37.56
CA HIS A 117 27.57 -18.75 38.43
C HIS A 117 28.82 -19.19 37.65
N PHE A 118 28.67 -19.93 36.54
CA PHE A 118 29.81 -20.33 35.72
C PHE A 118 30.45 -19.12 35.02
N GLY A 119 29.63 -18.19 34.50
CA GLY A 119 30.15 -16.96 33.88
C GLY A 119 30.93 -16.09 34.86
N ILE A 120 30.40 -15.90 36.09
CA ILE A 120 31.07 -15.11 37.13
C ILE A 120 32.34 -15.80 37.63
N LEU A 121 32.35 -17.13 37.77
CA LEU A 121 33.56 -17.87 38.17
C LEU A 121 34.67 -17.76 37.12
N VAL A 122 34.33 -17.84 35.82
CA VAL A 122 35.31 -17.71 34.72
C VAL A 122 35.89 -16.31 34.66
N ILE A 123 35.08 -15.27 34.86
CA ILE A 123 35.55 -13.87 34.88
C ILE A 123 36.44 -13.61 36.11
N LEU A 124 36.07 -14.10 37.28
CA LEU A 124 36.90 -13.99 38.49
C LEU A 124 38.21 -14.78 38.36
N PHE A 125 38.20 -15.94 37.69
CA PHE A 125 39.41 -16.72 37.43
C PHE A 125 40.36 -15.99 36.46
N PHE A 126 39.82 -15.34 35.42
CA PHE A 126 40.61 -14.51 34.49
C PHE A 126 41.24 -13.30 35.18
N LEU A 127 40.48 -12.58 36.03
CA LEU A 127 40.99 -11.43 36.79
C LEU A 127 42.04 -11.83 37.85
N HIS A 128 41.94 -13.04 38.41
CA HIS A 128 42.94 -13.53 39.36
C HIS A 128 44.23 -14.00 38.66
N LEU A 129 44.16 -14.42 37.40
CA LEU A 129 45.34 -14.83 36.62
C LEU A 129 46.16 -13.61 36.15
N GLU A 130 45.49 -12.51 35.77
CA GLU A 130 46.16 -11.27 35.38
C GLU A 130 46.87 -10.60 36.57
N THR A 131 46.29 -10.65 37.76
CA THR A 131 46.92 -10.14 38.99
C THR A 131 48.08 -11.01 39.46
N PHE A 132 48.02 -12.35 39.30
CA PHE A 132 49.13 -13.25 39.59
C PHE A 132 50.33 -13.08 38.64
N CYS A 133 50.09 -12.87 37.33
CA CYS A 133 51.17 -12.56 36.39
C CYS A 133 51.87 -11.24 36.74
N CYS A 134 51.12 -10.22 37.19
CA CYS A 134 51.71 -8.96 37.62
C CYS A 134 52.53 -9.08 38.93
N PHE A 135 52.17 -10.01 39.83
CA PHE A 135 52.91 -10.25 41.07
C PHE A 135 54.21 -11.01 40.81
N ILE A 136 54.19 -12.08 40.01
CA ILE A 136 55.40 -12.85 39.67
C ILE A 136 56.41 -12.02 38.87
N MET A 137 55.96 -11.10 38.00
CA MET A 137 56.87 -10.22 37.25
C MET A 137 57.50 -9.12 38.13
N ARG A 138 56.95 -8.82 39.31
CA ARG A 138 57.54 -7.87 40.27
C ARG A 138 58.62 -8.51 41.16
N ASP A 139 58.51 -9.80 41.47
CA ASP A 139 59.50 -10.52 42.30
C ASP A 139 60.74 -10.99 41.51
N ILE A 140 60.70 -11.01 40.17
CA ILE A 140 61.85 -11.38 39.31
C ILE A 140 62.77 -10.18 38.98
N ILE A 141 62.34 -8.94 39.25
CA ILE A 141 63.07 -7.70 38.93
C ILE A 141 63.64 -7.00 40.19
N SER A 142 63.55 -7.62 41.37
CA SER A 142 64.26 -7.18 42.59
C SER A 142 65.39 -8.12 42.96
#